data_AF-A0A958N1K5-F1
#
_entry.id   AF-A0A958N1K5-F1
#
_cell.length_a   1.000
_cell.length_b   1.000
_cell.length_c   1.000
_cell.angle_alpha   90.00
_cell.angle_beta   90.00
_cell.angle_gamma   90.00
#
_symmetry.space_group_name_H-M   'P 1'
#
loop_
_entity.id
_entity.type
_entity.pdbx_description
1 polymer ?
#
loop_
_entity_poly.entity_id
_entity_poly.type
_entity_poly.pdbx_seq_one_letter_code
_entity_poly.pdbx_strand_id
1 'polypeptide(L)'
;MKMVVSCFVFLSFISFSLAEDLSKGTDAEVTVSKALSFNKWKNMQVIEAQNKVVRLSNLLLLLKSEKYTPENTLPQVAIENKQELSIPESQQIELINQTEVQLNAAVASLEFVKELTLKDYFSVYLRKFKNDNQALENFAIEIEKAEVVELLTTLINLNASDIKLENQSVDVVSTTSKSESEVLKRSPSKL
;
A
#
# COMPACT_ATOMS: atom_id res chain seq x y z
N MET A 1 8.23 21.01 -2.20
CA MET A 1 7.19 20.61 -1.24
C MET A 1 6.71 19.22 -1.64
N LYS A 2 7.10 18.19 -0.90
CA LYS A 2 6.91 16.78 -1.27
C LYS A 2 5.51 16.30 -0.86
N MET A 3 4.69 15.88 -1.82
CA MET A 3 3.45 15.15 -1.60
C MET A 3 3.79 13.73 -1.10
N VAL A 4 3.76 13.51 0.22
CA VAL A 4 3.94 12.18 0.83
C VAL A 4 2.68 11.74 1.61
N VAL A 5 1.59 12.51 1.57
CA VAL A 5 0.48 12.34 2.52
C VAL A 5 -0.62 11.37 2.03
N SER A 6 -0.54 10.79 0.83
CA SER A 6 -1.71 10.10 0.25
C SER A 6 -1.59 8.60 -0.04
N CYS A 7 -0.63 7.87 0.55
CA CYS A 7 -0.59 6.39 0.45
C CYS A 7 -1.12 5.66 1.70
N PHE A 8 -1.15 6.31 2.87
CA PHE A 8 -1.54 5.64 4.11
C PHE A 8 -3.06 5.38 4.25
N VAL A 9 -3.90 6.08 3.50
CA VAL A 9 -5.37 5.89 3.56
C VAL A 9 -5.83 4.71 2.69
N PHE A 10 -5.06 4.30 1.69
CA PHE A 10 -5.43 3.21 0.79
C PHE A 10 -5.34 1.82 1.42
N LEU A 11 -4.49 1.62 2.44
CA LEU A 11 -4.36 0.33 3.12
C LEU A 11 -5.43 0.08 4.19
N SER A 12 -6.12 1.12 4.66
CA SER A 12 -7.15 1.01 5.71
C SER A 12 -8.49 0.51 5.17
N PHE A 13 -8.80 0.75 3.90
CA PHE A 13 -10.08 0.33 3.29
C PHE A 13 -10.05 -1.10 2.74
N ILE A 14 -8.88 -1.74 2.64
CA ILE A 14 -8.76 -3.12 2.13
C ILE A 14 -9.24 -4.15 3.18
N SER A 15 -9.40 -3.76 4.45
CA SER A 15 -9.80 -4.70 5.53
C SER A 15 -11.31 -4.68 5.87
N PHE A 16 -12.18 -3.95 5.15
CA PHE A 16 -13.59 -3.75 5.55
C PHE A 16 -14.67 -4.18 4.53
N SER A 17 -14.40 -5.11 3.61
CA SER A 17 -15.46 -5.59 2.69
C SER A 17 -15.45 -7.09 2.43
N LEU A 18 -15.15 -7.89 3.45
CA LEU A 18 -15.29 -9.35 3.37
C LEU A 18 -15.68 -10.00 4.70
N ALA A 19 -16.60 -9.40 5.46
CA ALA A 19 -17.02 -9.95 6.76
C ALA A 19 -18.52 -9.87 7.09
N GLU A 20 -19.39 -9.48 6.15
CA GLU A 20 -20.79 -9.19 6.51
C GLU A 20 -21.87 -10.05 5.84
N ASP A 21 -21.49 -11.11 5.11
CA ASP A 21 -22.44 -12.10 4.61
C ASP A 21 -21.94 -13.51 4.87
N LEU A 22 -22.13 -14.01 6.10
CA LEU A 22 -22.52 -15.40 6.39
C LEU A 22 -22.81 -15.56 7.90
N SER A 23 -23.78 -14.80 8.41
CA SER A 23 -24.35 -15.05 9.73
C SER A 23 -25.51 -16.05 9.60
N LYS A 24 -25.23 -17.33 9.87
CA LYS A 24 -26.10 -18.24 10.62
C LYS A 24 -25.45 -19.62 10.80
N GLY A 25 -24.93 -19.83 12.01
CA GLY A 25 -25.10 -21.10 12.75
C GLY A 25 -24.21 -22.27 12.34
N THR A 26 -22.99 -22.29 12.86
CA THR A 26 -22.29 -23.49 13.34
C THR A 26 -21.21 -22.98 14.28
N ASP A 27 -20.95 -23.69 15.39
CA ASP A 27 -19.90 -23.39 16.35
C ASP A 27 -18.57 -23.18 15.63
N ALA A 28 -18.24 -21.90 15.36
CA ALA A 28 -17.03 -21.50 14.70
C ALA A 28 -15.91 -21.73 15.69
N GLU A 29 -15.30 -22.91 15.58
CA GLU A 29 -13.90 -23.15 15.91
C GLU A 29 -13.15 -21.84 15.68
N VAL A 30 -12.61 -21.27 16.77
CA VAL A 30 -11.82 -20.04 16.71
C VAL A 30 -10.67 -20.34 15.78
N THR A 31 -10.82 -19.97 14.50
CA THR A 31 -9.80 -20.18 13.49
C THR A 31 -8.63 -19.31 13.91
N VAL A 32 -7.65 -19.92 14.57
CA VAL A 32 -6.42 -19.26 14.99
C VAL A 32 -5.87 -18.59 13.74
N SER A 33 -5.84 -17.26 13.76
CA SER A 33 -5.47 -16.45 12.60
C SER A 33 -4.02 -16.74 12.29
N LYS A 34 -3.79 -17.56 11.26
CA LYS A 34 -2.46 -18.05 10.93
C LYS A 34 -1.73 -17.00 10.10
N ALA A 35 -0.62 -16.50 10.62
CA ALA A 35 0.25 -15.60 9.86
C ALA A 35 0.90 -16.35 8.68
N LEU A 36 0.79 -15.78 7.48
CA LEU A 36 1.31 -16.33 6.23
C LEU A 36 2.77 -15.94 6.03
N SER A 37 3.55 -16.73 5.28
CA SER A 37 4.88 -16.31 4.81
C SER A 37 4.82 -15.10 3.89
N PHE A 38 5.94 -14.37 3.73
CA PHE A 38 6.01 -13.20 2.86
C PHE A 38 5.57 -13.53 1.44
N ASN A 39 6.12 -14.60 0.86
CA ASN A 39 5.78 -15.01 -0.49
C ASN A 39 4.28 -15.35 -0.63
N LYS A 40 3.70 -16.06 0.35
CA LYS A 40 2.28 -16.40 0.36
C LYS A 40 1.41 -15.15 0.47
N TRP A 41 1.72 -14.26 1.40
CA TRP A 41 1.01 -13.01 1.58
C TRP A 41 1.10 -12.12 0.33
N LYS A 42 2.30 -11.91 -0.22
CA LYS A 42 2.51 -11.11 -1.44
C LYS A 42 1.74 -11.69 -2.62
N ASN A 43 1.80 -13.01 -2.84
CA ASN A 43 1.04 -13.67 -3.89
C ASN A 43 -0.46 -13.47 -3.71
N MET A 44 -0.97 -13.58 -2.48
CA MET A 44 -2.38 -13.32 -2.17
C MET A 44 -2.77 -11.88 -2.52
N GLN A 45 -1.96 -10.88 -2.14
CA GLN A 45 -2.19 -9.48 -2.50
C GLN A 45 -2.20 -9.26 -4.02
N VAL A 46 -1.27 -9.90 -4.75
CA VAL A 46 -1.21 -9.81 -6.22
C VAL A 46 -2.47 -10.39 -6.84
N ILE A 47 -2.92 -11.56 -6.40
CA ILE A 47 -4.15 -12.21 -6.88
C ILE A 47 -5.37 -11.32 -6.61
N GLU A 48 -5.49 -10.75 -5.41
CA GLU A 48 -6.58 -9.83 -5.05
C GLU A 48 -6.61 -8.60 -5.97
N ALA A 49 -5.45 -7.97 -6.21
CA ALA A 49 -5.33 -6.81 -7.08
C ALA A 49 -5.64 -7.15 -8.55
N GLN A 50 -5.15 -8.29 -9.06
CA GLN A 50 -5.46 -8.79 -10.40
C GLN A 50 -6.96 -9.03 -10.57
N ASN A 51 -7.59 -9.71 -9.61
CA ASN A 51 -9.03 -9.97 -9.63
C ASN A 51 -9.84 -8.67 -9.67
N LYS A 52 -9.40 -7.64 -8.94
CA LYS A 52 -10.04 -6.33 -8.97
C LYS A 52 -9.94 -5.66 -10.34
N VAL A 53 -8.76 -5.69 -10.97
CA VAL A 53 -8.56 -5.18 -12.34
C VAL A 53 -9.48 -5.88 -13.33
N VAL A 54 -9.53 -7.22 -13.29
CA VAL A 54 -10.37 -8.02 -14.20
C VAL A 54 -11.86 -7.70 -14.01
N ARG A 55 -12.33 -7.60 -12.75
CA ARG A 55 -13.73 -7.24 -12.47
C ARG A 55 -14.09 -5.87 -13.05
N LEU A 56 -13.25 -4.86 -12.82
CA LEU A 56 -13.49 -3.50 -13.31
C LEU A 56 -13.38 -3.41 -14.83
N SER A 57 -12.43 -4.12 -15.46
CA SER A 57 -12.32 -4.15 -16.92
C SER A 57 -13.54 -4.79 -17.58
N ASN A 58 -14.05 -5.88 -16.99
CA ASN A 58 -15.25 -6.54 -17.49
C ASN A 58 -16.49 -5.67 -17.32
N LEU A 59 -16.64 -5.00 -16.17
CA LEU A 59 -17.72 -4.04 -15.94
C LEU A 59 -17.68 -2.90 -16.97
N LEU A 60 -16.49 -2.34 -17.22
CA LEU A 60 -16.32 -1.29 -18.21
C LEU A 60 -16.68 -1.76 -19.62
N LEU A 61 -16.30 -2.99 -19.99
CA LEU A 61 -16.65 -3.59 -21.27
C LEU A 61 -18.18 -3.71 -21.43
N LEU A 62 -18.87 -4.18 -20.39
CA LEU A 62 -20.33 -4.28 -20.38
C LEU A 62 -20.98 -2.91 -20.59
N LEU A 63 -20.60 -1.91 -19.80
CA LEU A 63 -21.13 -0.54 -19.89
C LEU A 63 -20.89 0.10 -21.26
N LYS A 64 -19.74 -0.18 -21.90
CA LYS A 64 -19.45 0.33 -23.26
C LYS A 64 -20.20 -0.41 -24.35
N SER A 65 -20.46 -1.71 -24.17
CA SER A 65 -21.18 -2.54 -25.16
C SER A 65 -22.68 -2.27 -25.20
N GLU A 66 -23.28 -1.87 -24.07
CA GLU A 66 -24.68 -1.49 -23.99
C GLU A 66 -24.99 -0.23 -24.84
N LYS A 67 -23.96 0.57 -25.15
CA LYS A 67 -24.04 1.69 -26.09
C LYS A 67 -24.21 1.29 -27.57
N TYR A 68 -24.17 -0.01 -27.88
CA TYR A 68 -24.15 -0.56 -29.25
C TYR A 68 -25.43 -1.34 -29.60
N THR A 69 -26.60 -0.77 -29.37
CA THR A 69 -27.78 -1.09 -30.21
C THR A 69 -27.99 0.09 -31.16
N PRO A 70 -27.45 0.05 -32.39
CA PRO A 70 -27.82 1.03 -33.40
C PRO A 70 -29.32 0.89 -33.66
N GLU A 71 -30.06 1.89 -33.19
CA GLU A 71 -31.49 2.14 -33.33
C GLU A 71 -31.87 2.34 -34.82
N ASN A 72 -31.65 1.32 -35.66
CA ASN A 72 -32.00 1.42 -37.07
C ASN A 72 -32.27 0.10 -37.81
N THR A 73 -32.87 -0.91 -37.17
CA THR A 73 -33.47 -2.02 -37.92
C THR A 73 -34.69 -2.61 -37.19
N LEU A 74 -35.89 -2.16 -37.57
CA LEU A 74 -37.18 -2.83 -37.33
C LEU A 74 -37.28 -4.12 -38.19
N PRO A 75 -38.18 -5.11 -37.91
CA PRO A 75 -39.48 -4.95 -37.27
C PRO A 75 -39.87 -5.90 -36.12
N GLN A 76 -40.59 -5.29 -35.17
CA GLN A 76 -41.63 -5.79 -34.28
C GLN A 76 -41.97 -7.29 -34.36
N VAL A 77 -41.52 -8.03 -33.34
CA VAL A 77 -42.33 -9.14 -32.78
C VAL A 77 -42.45 -8.86 -31.29
N ALA A 78 -43.69 -8.60 -30.87
CA ALA A 78 -44.07 -8.27 -29.51
C ALA A 78 -43.70 -9.39 -28.54
N ILE A 79 -42.82 -9.09 -27.60
CA ILE A 79 -42.74 -9.80 -26.32
C ILE A 79 -42.87 -8.73 -25.24
N GLU A 80 -44.09 -8.61 -24.75
CA GLU A 80 -44.47 -7.71 -23.66
C GLU A 80 -43.77 -8.11 -22.35
N ASN A 81 -43.48 -7.08 -21.54
CA ASN A 81 -43.13 -7.14 -20.12
C ASN A 81 -41.68 -7.49 -19.74
N LYS A 82 -40.72 -6.73 -20.26
CA LYS A 82 -39.56 -6.32 -19.44
C LYS A 82 -39.57 -4.80 -19.32
N GLN A 83 -39.83 -4.34 -18.11
CA GLN A 83 -39.67 -2.94 -17.71
C GLN A 83 -38.16 -2.65 -17.77
N GLU A 84 -37.65 -2.33 -18.96
CA GLU A 84 -36.30 -1.82 -19.14
C GLU A 84 -36.27 -0.42 -18.49
N LEU A 85 -35.73 -0.36 -17.27
CA LEU A 85 -35.24 0.89 -16.70
C LEU A 85 -34.06 1.33 -17.58
N SER A 86 -34.37 2.03 -18.67
CA SER A 86 -33.37 2.71 -19.49
C SER A 86 -32.68 3.76 -18.61
N ILE A 87 -31.43 3.50 -18.25
CA ILE A 87 -30.60 4.47 -17.55
C ILE A 87 -30.41 5.66 -18.48
N PRO A 88 -30.63 6.92 -18.03
CA PRO A 88 -30.35 8.10 -18.83
C PRO A 88 -28.91 8.09 -19.34
N GLU A 89 -28.68 8.44 -20.62
CA GLU A 89 -27.35 8.42 -21.23
C GLU A 89 -26.31 9.23 -20.42
N SER A 90 -26.73 10.35 -19.82
CA SER A 90 -25.87 11.16 -18.94
C SER A 90 -25.35 10.39 -17.72
N GLN A 91 -26.19 9.56 -17.09
CA GLN A 91 -25.81 8.73 -15.95
C GLN A 91 -24.89 7.57 -16.40
N GLN A 92 -25.12 7.01 -17.59
CA GLN A 92 -24.27 5.96 -18.14
C GLN A 92 -22.86 6.48 -18.46
N ILE A 93 -22.74 7.66 -19.07
CA ILE A 93 -21.44 8.31 -19.33
C ILE A 93 -20.70 8.57 -18.03
N GLU A 94 -21.39 9.08 -17.00
CA GLU A 94 -20.79 9.29 -15.69
C GLU A 94 -20.27 7.98 -15.07
N LEU A 95 -21.07 6.91 -15.12
CA LEU A 95 -20.68 5.60 -14.60
C LEU A 95 -19.48 5.00 -15.33
N ILE A 96 -19.40 5.17 -16.66
CA ILE A 96 -18.24 4.78 -17.46
C ILE A 96 -16.99 5.51 -16.98
N ASN A 97 -17.06 6.84 -16.84
CA ASN A 97 -15.92 7.66 -16.40
C ASN A 97 -15.47 7.27 -14.99
N GLN A 98 -16.41 7.06 -14.06
CA GLN A 98 -16.10 6.60 -12.70
C GLN A 98 -15.41 5.22 -12.72
N THR A 99 -15.92 4.30 -13.53
CA THR A 99 -15.35 2.94 -13.67
C THR A 99 -13.95 2.98 -14.27
N GLU A 100 -13.68 3.86 -15.25
CA GLU A 100 -12.34 4.07 -15.81
C GLU A 100 -11.34 4.61 -14.77
N VAL A 101 -11.75 5.58 -13.96
CA VAL A 101 -10.92 6.11 -12.87
C VAL A 101 -10.60 4.99 -11.86
N GLN A 102 -11.60 4.19 -11.48
CA GLN A 102 -11.39 3.06 -10.57
C GLN A 102 -10.49 1.98 -11.17
N LEU A 103 -10.62 1.69 -12.47
CA LEU A 103 -9.77 0.73 -13.18
C LEU A 103 -8.31 1.20 -13.17
N ASN A 104 -8.07 2.46 -13.49
CA ASN A 104 -6.72 3.04 -13.46
C ASN A 104 -6.12 2.99 -12.04
N ALA A 105 -6.91 3.30 -11.02
CA ALA A 105 -6.47 3.16 -9.62
C ALA A 105 -6.16 1.70 -9.25
N ALA A 106 -6.96 0.73 -9.73
CA ALA A 106 -6.72 -0.69 -9.50
C ALA A 106 -5.46 -1.20 -10.21
N VAL A 107 -5.19 -0.73 -11.43
CA VAL A 107 -3.95 -1.04 -12.17
C VAL A 107 -2.73 -0.47 -11.43
N ALA A 108 -2.79 0.79 -10.98
CA ALA A 108 -1.71 1.37 -10.17
C ALA A 108 -1.49 0.59 -8.86
N SER A 109 -2.58 0.16 -8.21
CA SER A 109 -2.49 -0.69 -7.02
C SER A 109 -1.86 -2.05 -7.31
N LEU A 110 -2.14 -2.66 -8.46
CA LEU A 110 -1.53 -3.92 -8.86
C LEU A 110 -0.01 -3.78 -9.04
N GLU A 111 0.44 -2.71 -9.71
CA GLU A 111 1.88 -2.44 -9.85
C GLU A 111 2.55 -2.20 -8.49
N PHE A 112 1.92 -1.40 -7.62
CA PHE A 112 2.41 -1.22 -6.24
C PHE A 112 2.53 -2.54 -5.48
N VAL A 113 1.53 -3.42 -5.57
CA VAL A 113 1.51 -4.70 -4.87
C VAL A 113 2.60 -5.66 -5.37
N LYS A 114 2.92 -5.62 -6.67
CA LYS A 114 4.05 -6.40 -7.23
C LYS A 114 5.40 -5.95 -6.66
N GLU A 115 5.53 -4.68 -6.31
CA GLU A 115 6.74 -4.08 -5.75
C GLU A 115 6.84 -4.22 -4.22
N LEU A 116 5.85 -4.84 -3.55
CA LEU A 116 5.88 -5.03 -2.10
C LEU A 116 7.17 -5.71 -1.65
N THR A 117 7.76 -5.14 -0.61
CA THR A 117 9.01 -5.59 -0.01
C THR A 117 8.75 -6.28 1.34
N LEU A 118 9.76 -6.97 1.86
CA LEU A 118 9.72 -7.52 3.22
C LEU A 118 9.51 -6.46 4.30
N LYS A 119 9.96 -5.23 4.07
CA LYS A 119 9.73 -4.11 5.00
C LYS A 119 8.24 -3.77 5.10
N ASP A 120 7.54 -3.77 3.97
CA ASP A 120 6.08 -3.51 3.93
C ASP A 120 5.33 -4.64 4.62
N TYR A 121 5.73 -5.87 4.36
CA TYR A 121 5.20 -7.06 5.03
C TYR A 121 5.31 -6.97 6.57
N PHE A 122 6.47 -6.58 7.10
CA PHE A 122 6.64 -6.39 8.54
C PHE A 122 5.78 -5.26 9.11
N SER A 123 5.84 -4.10 8.47
CA SER A 123 5.23 -2.87 8.98
C SER A 123 3.70 -2.88 8.87
N VAL A 124 3.14 -3.58 7.89
CA VAL A 124 1.71 -3.61 7.59
C VAL A 124 1.05 -4.93 8.01
N TYR A 125 1.58 -6.08 7.57
CA TYR A 125 0.93 -7.37 7.77
C TYR A 125 1.29 -7.98 9.13
N LEU A 126 2.57 -8.22 9.39
CA LEU A 126 2.98 -8.88 10.65
C LEU A 126 2.64 -8.03 11.89
N ARG A 127 2.60 -6.70 11.77
CA ARG A 127 2.15 -5.82 12.84
C ARG A 127 0.76 -6.17 13.37
N LYS A 128 -0.13 -6.75 12.54
CA LYS A 128 -1.49 -7.18 12.96
C LYS A 128 -1.45 -8.30 14.00
N PHE A 129 -0.38 -9.10 14.03
CA PHE A 129 -0.18 -10.23 14.93
C PHE A 129 0.66 -9.87 16.16
N LYS A 130 0.95 -8.58 16.41
CA LYS A 130 1.81 -8.13 17.51
C LYS A 130 1.41 -8.71 18.87
N ASN A 131 0.11 -8.90 19.11
CA ASN A 131 -0.43 -9.38 20.38
C ASN A 131 -0.85 -10.86 20.34
N ASP A 132 -0.60 -11.56 19.24
CA ASP A 132 -0.98 -12.95 19.03
C ASP A 132 0.28 -13.84 18.98
N ASN A 133 0.77 -14.20 20.17
CA ASN A 133 1.97 -15.02 20.31
C ASN A 133 1.81 -16.39 19.64
N GLN A 134 0.61 -16.97 19.68
CA GLN A 134 0.36 -18.28 19.08
C GLN A 134 0.45 -18.23 17.55
N ALA A 135 -0.11 -17.20 16.93
CA ALA A 135 0.04 -16.98 15.49
C ALA A 135 1.50 -16.79 15.08
N LEU A 136 2.28 -16.06 15.90
CA LEU A 136 3.71 -15.84 15.65
C LEU A 136 4.56 -17.10 15.87
N GLU A 137 4.23 -17.93 16.87
CA GLU A 137 4.88 -19.23 17.10
C GLU A 137 4.62 -20.19 15.94
N ASN A 138 3.37 -20.30 15.50
CA ASN A 138 3.01 -21.12 14.33
C ASN A 138 3.73 -20.62 13.07
N PHE A 139 3.82 -19.31 12.89
CA PHE A 139 4.58 -18.71 11.80
C PHE A 139 6.07 -19.05 11.87
N ALA A 140 6.68 -18.99 13.05
CA ALA A 140 8.09 -19.32 13.25
C ALA A 140 8.42 -20.78 12.91
N ILE A 141 7.44 -21.70 13.05
CA ILE A 141 7.60 -23.11 12.67
C ILE A 141 7.55 -23.29 11.14
N GLU A 142 6.71 -22.51 10.45
CA GLU A 142 6.44 -22.69 9.02
C GLU A 142 7.31 -21.87 8.08
N ILE A 143 7.96 -20.83 8.60
CA ILE A 143 8.78 -19.95 7.79
C ILE A 143 10.01 -20.69 7.24
N GLU A 144 10.31 -20.44 5.96
CA GLU A 144 11.49 -21.01 5.33
C GLU A 144 12.77 -20.36 5.84
N LYS A 145 13.85 -21.14 5.96
CA LYS A 145 15.15 -20.64 6.44
C LYS A 145 15.67 -19.46 5.61
N ALA A 146 15.43 -19.47 4.30
CA ALA A 146 15.82 -18.39 3.40
C ALA A 146 15.09 -17.08 3.74
N GLU A 147 13.77 -17.16 3.97
CA GLU A 147 12.99 -16.00 4.40
C GLU A 147 13.45 -15.50 5.77
N VAL A 148 13.76 -16.38 6.73
CA VAL A 148 14.30 -15.97 8.04
C VAL A 148 15.60 -15.16 7.89
N VAL A 149 16.52 -15.61 7.03
CA VAL A 149 17.78 -14.90 6.77
C VAL A 149 17.51 -13.53 6.16
N GLU A 150 16.58 -13.44 5.20
CA GLU A 150 16.21 -12.20 4.54
C GLU A 150 15.52 -11.22 5.51
N LEU A 151 14.62 -11.73 6.36
CA LEU A 151 13.98 -10.98 7.44
C LEU A 151 15.01 -10.40 8.42
N LEU A 152 15.93 -11.24 8.93
CA LEU A 152 16.99 -10.82 9.85
C LEU A 152 17.91 -9.77 9.20
N THR A 153 18.31 -10.01 7.95
CA THR A 153 19.12 -9.05 7.19
C THR A 153 18.42 -7.70 7.06
N THR A 154 17.12 -7.72 6.74
CA THR A 154 16.31 -6.50 6.64
C THR A 154 16.22 -5.77 7.97
N LEU A 155 16.00 -6.47 9.09
CA LEU A 155 15.94 -5.87 10.43
C LEU A 155 17.29 -5.24 10.85
N ILE A 156 18.40 -5.92 10.59
CA ILE A 156 19.74 -5.38 10.88
C ILE A 156 19.99 -4.09 10.08
N ASN A 157 19.63 -4.08 8.79
CA ASN A 157 19.81 -2.92 7.93
C ASN A 157 18.92 -1.74 8.34
N LEU A 158 17.68 -2.00 8.77
CA LEU A 158 16.78 -0.97 9.29
C LEU A 158 17.38 -0.29 10.54
N ASN A 159 17.82 -1.07 11.52
CA ASN A 159 18.43 -0.53 12.74
C ASN A 159 19.75 0.21 12.46
N ALA A 160 20.55 -0.25 11.50
CA ALA A 160 21.78 0.43 11.10
C ALA A 160 21.52 1.78 10.40
N SER A 161 20.35 1.96 9.80
CA SER A 161 19.93 3.21 9.15
C SER A 161 19.56 4.29 10.16
N ASP A 162 18.86 3.90 11.24
CA ASP A 162 18.39 4.81 12.29
C ASP A 162 19.57 5.37 13.11
N ILE A 163 20.64 4.60 13.31
CA ILE A 163 21.86 5.02 14.03
C ILE A 163 22.66 6.10 13.26
N LYS A 164 22.52 6.19 11.93
CA LYS A 164 23.27 7.17 11.12
C LYS A 164 22.68 8.58 11.16
N LEU A 165 21.42 8.75 11.57
CA LEU A 165 20.78 10.06 11.69
C LEU A 165 21.12 10.78 13.00
N GLU A 166 21.49 10.05 14.05
CA GLU A 166 21.80 10.63 15.37
C GLU A 166 23.21 11.23 15.43
N ASN A 167 24.16 10.71 14.64
CA ASN A 167 25.56 11.18 14.63
C ASN A 167 25.86 12.36 13.68
N GLN A 168 24.84 12.97 13.05
CA GLN A 168 25.00 14.11 12.15
C GLN A 168 24.49 15.44 12.73
N SER A 169 24.13 15.47 14.01
CA SER A 169 23.53 16.64 14.68
C SER A 169 24.48 17.39 15.64
N VAL A 170 25.73 16.98 15.77
CA VAL A 170 26.70 17.61 16.69
C VAL A 170 27.98 17.93 15.94
N ASP A 171 27.98 19.00 15.14
CA ASP A 171 29.20 19.75 14.78
C ASP A 171 28.85 21.03 14.00
N VAL A 172 28.12 21.95 14.63
CA VAL A 172 28.31 23.39 14.32
C VAL A 172 28.12 24.17 15.62
N VAL A 173 29.09 25.04 15.92
CA VAL A 173 29.19 25.99 17.05
C VAL A 173 30.12 25.51 18.16
N SER A 174 31.42 25.60 17.87
CA SER A 174 32.46 26.01 18.84
C SER A 174 33.77 26.28 18.10
N THR A 175 34.02 27.51 17.65
CA THR A 175 35.35 28.16 17.63
C THR A 175 35.22 29.57 17.03
N THR A 176 35.25 30.63 17.85
CA THR A 176 36.17 31.78 17.67
C THR A 176 36.26 32.54 18.99
N SER A 177 37.24 32.19 19.82
CA SER A 177 37.71 33.05 20.91
C SER A 177 39.19 32.76 21.19
N LYS A 178 40.07 33.67 20.75
CA LYS A 178 41.39 33.98 21.33
C LYS A 178 41.98 35.17 20.56
N SER A 179 42.15 36.32 21.24
CA SER A 179 43.43 36.83 21.78
C SER A 179 44.42 37.16 20.66
N GLU A 180 45.19 38.25 20.65
CA GLU A 180 46.03 38.77 21.72
C GLU A 180 46.63 40.09 21.24
N SER A 181 46.82 40.97 22.21
CA SER A 181 47.59 42.20 22.16
C SER A 181 49.11 41.97 22.00
N GLU A 182 49.80 43.00 21.48
CA GLU A 182 51.14 43.44 21.91
C GLU A 182 52.41 42.77 21.31
N VAL A 183 53.05 43.47 20.36
CA VAL A 183 54.50 43.41 20.07
C VAL A 183 54.96 44.83 19.63
N LEU A 184 55.55 45.63 20.52
CA LEU A 184 56.99 45.86 20.73
C LEU A 184 57.80 46.31 19.49
N LYS A 185 58.37 47.53 19.54
CA LYS A 185 59.82 47.85 19.35
C LYS A 185 60.05 49.34 19.05
N ARG A 186 60.84 50.01 19.90
CA ARG A 186 61.92 50.95 19.53
C ARG A 186 62.84 51.20 20.74
N SER A 187 64.00 50.53 20.74
CA SER A 187 65.26 50.95 21.38
C SER A 187 65.89 52.12 20.56
N PRO A 188 67.03 52.76 20.90
CA PRO A 188 68.08 52.37 21.87
C PRO A 188 68.77 53.48 22.70
N SER A 189 69.65 53.00 23.58
CA SER A 189 70.82 53.61 24.23
C SER A 189 71.40 54.91 23.66
N LYS A 190 71.89 55.78 24.56
CA LYS A 190 73.33 56.10 24.71
C LYS A 190 73.56 56.92 25.98
N LEU A 191 74.62 56.48 26.70
CA LEU A 191 75.61 57.22 27.50
C LEU A 191 75.15 58.38 28.40
#